data_AF-A0A386C958-F1
#
_entry.id   AF-A0A386C958-F1
#
_cell.length_a   1.000
_cell.length_b   1.000
_cell.length_c   1.000
_cell.angle_alpha   90.00
_cell.angle_beta   90.00
_cell.angle_gamma   90.00
#
_symmetry.space_group_name_H-M   'P 1'
#
loop_
_entity.id
_entity.type
_entity.pdbx_description
1 polymer ?
#
loop_
_entity_poly.entity_id
_entity_poly.type
_entity_poly.pdbx_seq_one_letter_code
_entity_poly.pdbx_strand_id
1 'polypeptide(L)'
;GSQDMNDEVWLTLSQTHQPIAQQEGYDGVVITHGTDTMEETAYFLNLTVHSKKPVVMVGAMRPATGMSADGPLNLYNAVAVAADKKCYGTWGNGVYERHRTRC
;
A
#
# COMPACT_ATOMS: atom_id res chain seq x y z
N GLY A 1 11.10 -1.82 -12.60
CA GLY A 1 10.20 -2.73 -11.84
C GLY A 1 10.50 -2.58 -10.37
N SER A 2 9.88 -3.36 -9.49
CA SER A 2 10.19 -3.30 -8.04
C SER A 2 11.67 -3.61 -7.75
N GLN A 3 12.34 -4.36 -8.62
CA GLN A 3 13.78 -4.63 -8.54
C GLN A 3 14.68 -3.38 -8.63
N ASP A 4 14.16 -2.24 -9.09
CA ASP A 4 14.91 -0.99 -9.23
C ASP A 4 14.66 -0.02 -8.06
N MET A 5 13.98 -0.47 -7.00
CA MET A 5 13.73 0.33 -5.80
C MET A 5 15.03 0.64 -5.06
N ASN A 6 15.18 1.91 -4.65
CA ASN A 6 16.33 2.40 -3.90
C ASN A 6 15.90 3.46 -2.87
N ASP A 7 16.84 3.90 -2.05
CA ASP A 7 16.60 4.85 -0.97
C ASP A 7 15.98 6.17 -1.43
N GLU A 8 16.36 6.69 -2.61
CA GLU A 8 15.80 7.93 -3.14
C GLU A 8 14.32 7.78 -3.49
N VAL A 9 13.95 6.63 -4.10
CA VAL A 9 12.55 6.34 -4.41
C VAL A 9 11.75 6.11 -3.14
N TRP A 10 12.29 5.38 -2.15
CA TRP A 10 11.64 5.19 -0.85
C TRP A 10 11.40 6.50 -0.11
N LEU A 11 12.41 7.38 -0.07
CA LEU A 11 12.28 8.72 0.52
C LEU A 11 11.22 9.55 -0.21
N THR A 12 11.21 9.52 -1.54
CA THR A 12 10.21 10.21 -2.35
C THR A 12 8.80 9.69 -2.06
N LEU A 13 8.64 8.37 -1.95
CA LEU A 13 7.35 7.76 -1.59
C LEU A 13 6.89 8.23 -0.21
N SER A 14 7.75 8.17 0.80
CA SER A 14 7.39 8.60 2.16
C SER A 14 7.00 10.08 2.20
N GLN A 15 7.81 10.96 1.59
CA GLN A 15 7.56 12.40 1.55
C GLN A 15 6.27 12.76 0.81
N THR A 16 5.93 12.00 -0.25
CA THR A 16 4.73 12.25 -1.04
C THR A 16 3.48 11.75 -0.33
N HIS A 17 3.52 10.56 0.28
CA HIS A 17 2.33 9.91 0.82
C HIS A 17 2.01 10.32 2.26
N GLN A 18 3.01 10.75 3.05
CA GLN A 18 2.80 11.29 4.40
C GLN A 18 1.74 12.41 4.46
N PRO A 19 1.84 13.51 3.68
CA PRO A 19 0.83 14.58 3.73
C PRO A 19 -0.53 14.10 3.21
N ILE A 20 -0.57 13.25 2.19
CA ILE A 20 -1.82 12.71 1.62
C ILE A 20 -2.55 11.86 2.66
N ALA A 21 -1.83 10.99 3.37
CA ALA A 21 -2.38 10.13 4.40
C ALA A 21 -2.91 10.93 5.61
N GLN A 22 -2.48 12.17 5.80
CA GLN A 22 -2.95 13.07 6.85
C GLN A 22 -4.00 14.09 6.37
N GLN A 23 -4.15 14.28 5.06
CA GLN A 23 -5.07 15.26 4.50
C GLN A 23 -6.54 14.85 4.75
N GLU A 24 -7.36 15.82 5.17
CA GLU A 24 -8.80 15.67 5.31
C GLU A 24 -9.51 15.44 3.96
N GLY A 25 -10.60 14.68 3.97
CA GLY A 25 -11.36 14.34 2.75
C GLY A 25 -10.93 13.05 2.04
N TYR A 26 -9.88 12.37 2.50
CA TYR A 26 -9.52 11.02 2.08
C TYR A 26 -9.70 10.02 3.22
N ASP A 27 -10.12 8.81 2.88
CA ASP A 27 -10.29 7.72 3.85
C ASP A 27 -9.04 6.82 3.95
N GLY A 28 -8.23 6.74 2.90
CA GLY A 28 -7.03 5.92 2.88
C GLY A 28 -6.24 6.08 1.59
N VAL A 29 -5.12 5.37 1.49
CA VAL A 29 -4.20 5.39 0.35
C VAL A 29 -4.01 3.96 -0.16
N VAL A 30 -4.03 3.77 -1.47
CA VAL A 30 -3.66 2.49 -2.11
C VAL A 30 -2.47 2.74 -3.02
N ILE A 31 -1.40 1.96 -2.83
CA ILE A 31 -0.15 2.06 -3.59
C ILE A 31 0.02 0.78 -4.40
N THR A 32 -0.02 0.89 -5.73
CA THR A 32 0.31 -0.22 -6.63
C THR A 32 1.83 -0.38 -6.71
N HIS A 33 2.33 -1.58 -6.48
CA HIS A 33 3.76 -1.87 -6.45
C HIS A 33 4.07 -3.24 -7.07
N GLY A 34 5.29 -3.41 -7.59
CA GLY A 34 5.78 -4.72 -8.00
C GLY A 34 5.99 -5.64 -6.79
N THR A 35 5.82 -6.93 -6.95
CA THR A 35 5.81 -7.88 -5.83
C THR A 35 7.19 -8.20 -5.26
N ASP A 36 8.26 -7.95 -6.02
CA ASP A 36 9.59 -8.45 -5.65
C ASP A 36 10.20 -7.74 -4.43
N THR A 37 9.87 -6.46 -4.21
CA THR A 37 10.38 -5.64 -3.10
C THR A 37 9.27 -4.94 -2.32
N MET A 38 8.05 -5.51 -2.39
CA MET A 38 6.87 -4.93 -1.76
C MET A 38 6.98 -4.95 -0.23
N GLU A 39 7.52 -6.03 0.33
CA GLU A 39 7.64 -6.23 1.78
C GLU A 39 8.59 -5.17 2.39
N GLU A 40 9.74 -4.92 1.76
CA GLU A 40 10.71 -3.92 2.18
C GLU A 40 10.13 -2.52 2.10
N THR A 41 9.42 -2.21 1.00
CA THR A 41 8.76 -0.91 0.82
C THR A 41 7.63 -0.71 1.84
N ALA A 42 6.82 -1.75 2.11
CA ALA A 42 5.77 -1.72 3.11
C ALA A 42 6.36 -1.50 4.51
N TYR A 43 7.46 -2.17 4.84
CA TYR A 43 8.16 -1.98 6.11
C TYR A 43 8.71 -0.56 6.26
N PHE A 44 9.35 -0.03 5.23
CA PHE A 44 9.86 1.35 5.23
C PHE A 44 8.74 2.38 5.42
N LEU A 45 7.62 2.24 4.70
CA LEU A 45 6.47 3.13 4.84
C LEU A 45 5.81 2.97 6.21
N ASN A 46 5.75 1.76 6.76
CA ASN A 46 5.22 1.54 8.10
C ASN A 46 6.04 2.26 9.17
N LEU A 47 7.34 2.48 8.97
CA LEU A 47 8.19 3.22 9.92
C LEU A 47 8.18 4.73 9.69
N THR A 48 7.95 5.20 8.46
CA THR A 48 8.13 6.60 8.11
C THR A 48 6.81 7.36 7.93
N VAL A 49 5.77 6.70 7.43
CA VAL A 49 4.45 7.28 7.24
C VAL A 49 3.64 7.13 8.52
N HIS A 50 3.32 8.24 9.19
CA HIS A 50 2.57 8.27 10.43
C HIS A 50 1.14 8.76 10.17
N SER A 51 0.22 7.83 9.95
CA SER A 51 -1.21 8.11 9.81
C SER A 51 -2.06 7.11 10.59
N LYS A 52 -3.27 7.54 10.96
CA LYS A 52 -4.32 6.63 11.44
C LYS A 52 -5.12 6.03 10.28
N LYS A 53 -5.04 6.63 9.09
CA LYS A 53 -5.73 6.17 7.89
C LYS A 53 -4.95 5.01 7.27
N PRO A 54 -5.62 4.00 6.70
CA PRO A 54 -4.96 2.87 6.07
C PRO A 54 -4.16 3.29 4.83
N VAL A 55 -2.95 2.75 4.71
CA VAL A 55 -2.07 2.79 3.54
C VAL A 55 -1.87 1.35 3.07
N VAL A 56 -2.45 0.99 1.93
CA VAL A 56 -2.50 -0.40 1.47
C VAL A 56 -1.59 -0.58 0.27
N MET A 57 -0.60 -1.47 0.40
CA MET A 57 0.27 -1.90 -0.70
C MET A 57 -0.40 -3.04 -1.47
N VAL A 58 -0.43 -2.95 -2.79
CA VAL A 58 -1.03 -3.96 -3.65
C VAL A 58 -0.19 -4.21 -4.90
N GLY A 59 -0.13 -5.46 -5.35
CA GLY A 59 0.52 -5.83 -6.61
C GLY A 59 -0.11 -7.07 -7.23
N ALA A 60 0.47 -7.55 -8.31
CA ALA A 60 0.00 -8.71 -9.04
C ALA A 60 1.19 -9.57 -9.46
N MET A 61 1.08 -10.89 -9.32
CA MET A 61 2.12 -11.81 -9.79
C MET A 61 2.01 -12.06 -11.30
N ARG A 62 0.81 -11.87 -11.87
CA ARG A 62 0.56 -12.03 -13.30
C ARG A 62 0.40 -10.67 -13.97
N PRO A 63 0.91 -10.51 -15.21
CA PRO A 63 0.71 -9.29 -15.98
C PRO A 63 -0.77 -9.09 -16.28
N ALA A 64 -1.17 -7.83 -16.53
CA ALA A 64 -2.57 -7.47 -16.78
C ALA A 64 -3.21 -8.17 -17.99
N THR A 65 -2.40 -8.59 -18.97
CA THR A 65 -2.83 -9.32 -20.18
C THR A 65 -2.77 -10.85 -20.02
N GLY A 66 -2.29 -11.34 -18.87
CA GLY A 66 -2.17 -12.77 -18.60
C GLY A 66 -3.52 -13.43 -18.37
N MET A 67 -3.63 -14.71 -18.73
CA MET A 67 -4.79 -15.52 -18.35
C MET A 67 -4.90 -15.59 -16.82
N SER A 68 -6.11 -15.38 -16.30
CA SER A 68 -6.37 -15.36 -14.86
C SER A 68 -5.52 -14.35 -14.09
N ALA A 69 -5.37 -13.14 -14.64
CA ALA A 69 -4.68 -12.03 -13.99
C ALA A 69 -5.26 -11.74 -12.60
N ASP A 70 -4.40 -11.65 -11.59
CA ASP A 70 -4.78 -11.42 -10.19
C ASP A 70 -4.88 -9.93 -9.82
N GLY A 71 -4.32 -9.04 -10.65
CA GLY A 71 -4.29 -7.59 -10.42
C GLY A 71 -5.67 -6.94 -10.17
N PRO A 72 -6.69 -7.17 -11.01
CA PRO A 72 -8.00 -6.53 -10.83
C PRO A 72 -8.66 -6.87 -9.48
N LEU A 73 -8.62 -8.14 -9.08
CA LEU A 73 -9.20 -8.58 -7.81
C LEU A 73 -8.38 -8.09 -6.63
N ASN A 74 -7.04 -8.13 -6.71
CA ASN A 74 -6.17 -7.61 -5.67
C ASN A 74 -6.43 -6.11 -5.45
N LEU A 75 -6.55 -5.33 -6.53
CA LEU A 75 -6.78 -3.88 -6.45
C LEU A 75 -8.16 -3.57 -5.86
N TYR A 76 -9.20 -4.30 -6.26
CA TYR A 76 -10.53 -4.16 -5.65
C TYR A 76 -10.50 -4.39 -4.14
N ASN A 77 -9.85 -5.47 -3.70
CA ASN A 77 -9.71 -5.79 -2.28
C ASN A 77 -8.90 -4.71 -1.53
N ALA A 78 -7.83 -4.19 -2.15
CA ALA A 78 -7.02 -3.14 -1.54
C ALA A 78 -7.81 -1.85 -1.31
N VAL A 79 -8.65 -1.46 -2.28
CA VAL A 79 -9.56 -0.30 -2.13
C VAL A 79 -10.60 -0.56 -1.05
N ALA A 80 -11.18 -1.77 -1.00
CA ALA A 80 -12.15 -2.13 0.04
C ALA A 80 -11.55 -2.02 1.45
N VAL A 81 -10.31 -2.48 1.64
CA VAL A 81 -9.57 -2.36 2.90
C VAL A 81 -9.25 -0.90 3.23
N ALA A 82 -8.79 -0.12 2.25
CA ALA A 82 -8.47 1.29 2.44
C ALA A 82 -9.71 2.15 2.80
N ALA A 83 -10.91 1.71 2.41
CA ALA A 83 -12.17 2.38 2.74
C ALA A 83 -12.82 1.86 4.04
N ASP A 84 -12.36 0.75 4.61
CA ASP A 84 -12.94 0.19 5.83
C ASP A 84 -12.47 0.97 7.07
N LYS A 85 -13.41 1.62 7.74
CA LYS A 85 -13.16 2.36 8.99
C LYS A 85 -12.59 1.49 10.10
N LYS A 86 -12.82 0.16 10.07
CA LYS A 86 -12.22 -0.78 11.01
C LYS A 86 -10.71 -0.92 10.83
N CYS A 87 -10.17 -0.59 9.67
CA CYS A 87 -8.74 -0.63 9.40
C CYS A 87 -8.01 0.65 9.86
N TYR A 88 -8.70 1.60 10.50
CA TYR A 88 -8.04 2.80 11.00
C TYR A 88 -7.25 2.49 12.27
N GLY A 89 -5.93 2.70 12.21
CA GLY A 89 -5.03 2.57 13.35
C GLY A 89 -4.95 1.17 13.98
N THR A 90 -5.37 0.11 13.26
CA THR A 90 -5.37 -1.26 13.81
C THR A 90 -4.05 -1.99 13.68
N TRP A 91 -3.15 -1.56 12.79
CA TRP A 91 -1.85 -2.21 12.59
C TRP A 91 -0.75 -1.20 12.28
N GLY A 92 0.32 -1.17 13.09
CA GLY A 92 1.45 -0.25 12.89
C GLY A 92 1.01 1.21 12.72
N ASN A 93 1.61 1.92 11.76
CA ASN A 93 1.15 3.24 11.32
C ASN A 93 0.05 3.16 10.22
N GLY A 94 -0.76 2.10 10.24
CA GLY A 94 -1.83 1.87 9.27
C GLY A 94 -1.38 1.27 7.93
N VAL A 95 -0.22 0.62 7.84
CA VAL A 95 0.28 0.06 6.57
C VAL A 95 -0.06 -1.44 6.43
N TYR A 96 -0.71 -1.82 5.32
CA TYR A 96 -1.19 -3.19 5.05
C TYR A 96 -0.60 -3.75 3.75
N GLU A 97 -0.30 -5.05 3.74
CA GLU A 97 0.17 -5.78 2.55
C GLU A 97 -0.74 -6.97 2.26
N ARG A 98 -0.73 -7.47 1.02
CA ARG A 98 -1.49 -8.61 0.48
C ARG A 98 -1.80 -9.74 1.48
N HIS A 99 -0.86 -10.18 2.32
CA HIS A 99 -1.05 -11.27 3.29
C HIS A 99 -1.64 -10.83 4.65
N ARG A 100 -1.65 -9.54 4.95
CA ARG A 100 -2.13 -8.94 6.21
C ARG A 100 -3.25 -7.92 5.99
N THR A 101 -3.97 -7.99 4.87
CA THR A 101 -5.09 -7.09 4.50
C THR A 101 -6.36 -7.24 5.36
N ARG A 102 -6.28 -7.83 6.55
CA ARG A 102 -7.40 -7.87 7.50
C ARG A 102 -7.21 -6.79 8.55
N CYS A 103 -8.25 -5.98 8.73
CA CYS A 103 -8.52 -5.37 10.04
C CYS A 103 -8.88 -6.50 11.03
#